data_AF-A0A6G0J2M1-F1
#
_entry.id   AF-A0A6G0J2M1-F1
#
_cell.length_a   1.000
_cell.length_b   1.000
_cell.length_c   1.000
_cell.angle_alpha   90.00
_cell.angle_beta   90.00
_cell.angle_gamma   90.00
#
_symmetry.space_group_name_H-M   'P 1'
#
loop_
_entity.id
_entity.type
_entity.pdbx_description
1 polymer ?
#
loop_
_entity_poly.entity_id
_entity_poly.type
_entity_poly.pdbx_seq_one_letter_code
_entity_poly.pdbx_strand_id
1 'polypeptide(L)'
;MACVVSQYTFAMCSYREKKAEPVELLQLDGYTVDYTDPQPGLDGGRTFFNAVKEGDTVIFASDDEQDRILWVQAMYRATGQSHKPVPPTQVQKLNSRGGTAPQLDAPISQFYADRAQKHGMDEFISANPCNFDHGSLFELVQRLTLDHRLNDSYSCLGWFSPGQVFVLDEYCARYGVRGCHRHLCYLSDLLERAENGAMIDPTLLHYSFAFCASHVHGNRHQICQHHSQPSADEA
;
A
#
# COMPACT_ATOMS: atom_id res chain seq x y z
N MET A 1 -26.75 7.03 29.73
CA MET A 1 -25.75 7.56 28.77
C MET A 1 -24.93 6.36 28.30
N ALA A 2 -25.38 5.69 27.24
CA ALA A 2 -24.67 4.56 26.68
C ALA A 2 -23.68 5.11 25.65
N CYS A 3 -22.39 5.11 25.98
CA CYS A 3 -21.37 5.29 24.96
C CYS A 3 -21.23 3.95 24.24
N VAL A 4 -21.66 3.89 22.98
CA VAL A 4 -21.27 2.80 22.09
C VAL A 4 -19.79 3.01 21.79
N VAL A 5 -18.92 2.32 22.54
CA VAL A 5 -17.52 2.17 22.16
C VAL A 5 -17.49 1.14 21.05
N SER A 6 -17.28 1.56 19.81
CA SER A 6 -16.88 0.63 18.75
C SER A 6 -15.56 -0.01 19.18
N GLN A 7 -15.59 -1.30 19.54
CA GLN A 7 -14.39 -2.06 19.82
C GLN A 7 -13.71 -2.38 18.49
N TYR A 8 -12.66 -1.63 18.16
CA TYR A 8 -11.78 -1.99 17.05
C TYR A 8 -10.87 -3.12 17.55
N THR A 9 -11.04 -4.33 17.00
CA THR A 9 -10.15 -5.46 17.26
C THR A 9 -9.13 -5.56 16.13
N PHE A 10 -7.85 -5.62 16.47
CA PHE A 10 -6.75 -5.74 15.51
C PHE A 10 -6.13 -7.13 15.58
N ALA A 11 -5.57 -7.59 14.47
CA ALA A 11 -4.83 -8.84 14.40
C ALA A 11 -3.56 -8.67 13.56
N MET A 12 -2.52 -9.39 13.93
CA MET A 12 -1.34 -9.62 13.09
C MET A 12 -1.60 -10.83 12.21
N CYS A 13 -1.42 -10.67 10.90
CA CYS A 13 -1.67 -11.72 9.93
C CYS A 13 -0.42 -11.93 9.07
N SER A 14 0.07 -13.17 9.03
CA SER A 14 1.17 -13.58 8.16
C SER A 14 0.62 -14.22 6.89
N TYR A 15 0.95 -13.67 5.73
CA TYR A 15 0.52 -14.17 4.42
C TYR A 15 1.73 -14.76 3.68
N ARG A 16 1.53 -15.89 3.02
CA ARG A 16 2.50 -16.39 2.04
C ARG A 16 2.29 -15.70 0.71
N GLU A 17 3.38 -15.54 -0.04
CA GLU A 17 3.31 -15.04 -1.41
C GLU A 17 2.26 -15.81 -2.22
N LYS A 18 1.44 -15.06 -2.95
CA LYS A 18 0.41 -15.56 -3.87
C LYS A 18 -0.73 -16.36 -3.20
N LYS A 19 -0.93 -16.21 -1.88
CA LYS A 19 -2.07 -16.79 -1.15
C LYS A 19 -2.91 -15.70 -0.47
N ALA A 20 -4.24 -15.82 -0.61
CA ALA A 20 -5.20 -14.87 -0.06
C ALA A 20 -5.53 -15.14 1.42
N GLU A 21 -5.32 -16.35 1.92
CA GLU A 21 -5.60 -16.70 3.32
C GLU A 21 -4.36 -16.54 4.21
N PRO A 22 -4.50 -15.99 5.42
CA PRO A 22 -3.40 -15.87 6.37
C PRO A 22 -2.98 -17.26 6.86
N VAL A 23 -1.67 -17.50 6.92
CA VAL A 23 -1.09 -18.74 7.46
C VAL A 23 -1.08 -18.70 8.98
N GLU A 24 -0.75 -17.55 9.55
CA GLU A 24 -0.76 -17.31 10.99
C GLU A 24 -1.59 -16.07 11.28
N LEU A 25 -2.43 -16.14 12.30
CA LEU A 25 -3.28 -15.05 12.75
C LEU A 25 -3.18 -14.93 14.27
N LEU A 26 -2.78 -13.75 14.74
CA LEU A 26 -2.68 -13.41 16.15
C LEU A 26 -3.57 -12.21 16.44
N GLN A 27 -4.68 -12.43 17.14
CA GLN A 27 -5.51 -11.33 17.63
C GLN A 27 -4.78 -10.59 18.76
N LEU A 28 -4.69 -9.27 18.65
CA LEU A 28 -3.98 -8.42 19.62
C LEU A 28 -4.84 -8.05 20.84
N ASP A 29 -6.07 -8.57 20.93
CA ASP A 29 -6.94 -8.31 22.07
C ASP A 29 -6.34 -8.85 23.37
N GLY A 30 -6.20 -7.98 24.37
CA GLY A 30 -5.58 -8.29 25.65
C GLY A 30 -4.07 -8.48 25.63
N TYR A 31 -3.39 -8.29 24.49
CA TYR A 31 -1.94 -8.26 24.43
C TYR A 31 -1.40 -6.90 24.88
N THR A 32 -0.19 -6.87 25.44
CA THR A 32 0.62 -5.66 25.61
C THR A 32 1.90 -5.80 24.82
N VAL A 33 2.36 -4.72 24.19
CA VAL A 33 3.63 -4.66 23.47
C VAL A 33 4.69 -3.94 24.30
N ASP A 34 5.93 -4.42 24.29
CA ASP A 34 7.08 -3.71 24.85
C ASP A 34 8.39 -4.01 24.10
N TYR A 35 9.40 -3.16 24.32
CA TYR A 35 10.75 -3.37 23.80
C TYR A 35 11.46 -4.48 24.59
N THR A 36 12.22 -5.32 23.90
CA THR A 36 13.06 -6.34 24.56
C THR A 36 14.50 -6.26 24.10
N ASP A 37 15.39 -6.74 24.96
CA ASP A 37 16.77 -7.00 24.58
C ASP A 37 16.85 -8.17 23.59
N PRO A 38 17.93 -8.23 22.77
CA PRO A 38 18.15 -9.36 21.86
C PRO A 38 18.19 -10.70 22.59
N GLN A 39 17.36 -11.63 22.14
CA GLN A 39 17.28 -12.97 22.71
C GLN A 39 18.30 -13.89 22.03
N PRO A 40 19.21 -14.54 22.78
CA PRO A 40 20.19 -15.44 22.20
C PRO A 40 19.49 -16.68 21.60
N GLY A 41 19.70 -16.92 20.30
CA GLY A 41 19.16 -18.09 19.60
C GLY A 41 17.99 -17.81 18.63
N LEU A 42 17.56 -16.56 18.49
CA LEU A 42 16.62 -16.16 17.44
C LEU A 42 17.38 -15.51 16.27
N ASP A 43 17.40 -16.19 15.13
CA ASP A 43 17.93 -15.65 13.86
C ASP A 43 16.84 -14.87 13.12
N GLY A 44 17.21 -13.75 12.49
CA GLY A 44 16.35 -13.04 11.53
C GLY A 44 16.10 -11.56 11.77
N GLY A 45 16.57 -10.97 12.88
CA GLY A 45 16.48 -9.52 13.08
C GLY A 45 17.50 -9.01 14.10
N ARG A 46 17.73 -7.68 14.10
CA ARG A 46 18.75 -7.02 14.94
C ARG A 46 18.15 -6.39 16.19
N THR A 47 16.88 -6.01 16.13
CA THR A 47 16.15 -5.33 17.20
C THR A 47 14.86 -6.11 17.50
N PHE A 48 14.51 -6.22 18.78
CA PHE A 48 13.42 -7.10 19.23
C PHE A 48 12.39 -6.34 20.06
N PHE A 49 11.14 -6.81 19.97
CA PHE A 49 10.00 -6.37 20.77
C PHE A 49 9.07 -7.57 20.98
N ASN A 50 8.27 -7.58 22.04
CA ASN A 50 7.37 -8.69 22.33
C ASN A 50 5.93 -8.22 22.48
N ALA A 51 5.00 -9.13 22.26
CA ALA A 51 3.61 -9.02 22.68
C ALA A 51 3.35 -10.07 23.77
N VAL A 52 2.83 -9.64 24.91
CA VAL A 52 2.56 -10.50 26.07
C VAL A 52 1.07 -10.48 26.41
N LYS A 53 0.50 -11.65 26.60
CA LYS A 53 -0.84 -11.89 27.15
C LYS A 53 -0.71 -13.00 28.19
N GLU A 54 -1.61 -13.12 29.16
CA GLU A 54 -1.51 -14.07 30.27
C GLU A 54 -1.04 -15.49 29.83
N GLY A 55 0.22 -15.84 30.10
CA GLY A 55 0.82 -17.13 29.72
C GLY A 55 1.37 -17.24 28.29
N ASP A 56 1.11 -16.25 27.44
CA ASP A 56 1.55 -16.19 26.05
C ASP A 56 2.55 -15.05 25.82
N THR A 57 3.65 -15.35 25.15
CA THR A 57 4.64 -14.34 24.73
C THR A 57 5.03 -14.61 23.29
N VAL A 58 4.82 -13.61 22.44
CA VAL A 58 5.23 -13.62 21.04
C VAL A 58 6.35 -12.62 20.86
N ILE A 59 7.48 -13.05 20.30
CA ILE A 59 8.63 -12.20 20.05
C ILE A 59 8.67 -11.85 18.56
N PHE A 60 8.81 -10.57 18.28
CA PHE A 60 8.99 -10.03 16.94
C PHE A 60 10.40 -9.46 16.81
N ALA A 61 10.91 -9.48 15.58
CA ALA A 61 12.23 -8.96 15.25
C ALA A 61 12.12 -8.04 14.02
N SER A 62 12.98 -7.02 14.00
CA SER A 62 13.16 -6.13 12.86
C SER A 62 14.65 -5.89 12.60
N ASP A 63 15.00 -5.54 11.37
CA ASP A 63 16.40 -5.26 10.99
C ASP A 63 16.87 -3.86 11.40
N ASP A 64 15.93 -2.92 11.60
CA ASP A 64 16.21 -1.53 11.88
C ASP A 64 15.47 -1.05 13.14
N GLU A 65 16.10 -0.12 13.87
CA GLU A 65 15.54 0.44 15.11
C GLU A 65 14.31 1.33 14.85
N GLN A 66 14.27 2.05 13.74
CA GLN A 66 13.11 2.89 13.40
C GLN A 66 11.90 2.02 13.05
N ASP A 67 12.11 0.91 12.34
CA ASP A 67 11.04 -0.03 12.03
C ASP A 67 10.44 -0.63 13.32
N ARG A 68 11.31 -1.03 14.28
CA ARG A 68 10.87 -1.43 15.62
C ARG A 68 9.98 -0.39 16.29
N ILE A 69 10.41 0.88 16.29
CA ILE A 69 9.67 1.98 16.93
C ILE A 69 8.29 2.15 16.28
N LEU A 70 8.20 2.05 14.95
CA LEU A 70 6.93 2.17 14.23
C LEU A 70 5.98 1.01 14.57
N TRP A 71 6.48 -0.23 14.57
CA TRP A 71 5.70 -1.41 14.93
C TRP A 71 5.18 -1.34 16.37
N VAL A 72 6.05 -1.01 17.33
CA VAL A 72 5.66 -0.87 18.74
C VAL A 72 4.61 0.23 18.91
N GLN A 73 4.73 1.36 18.21
CA GLN A 73 3.72 2.42 18.26
C GLN A 73 2.38 2.01 17.66
N ALA A 74 2.40 1.28 16.53
CA ALA A 74 1.19 0.77 15.90
C ALA A 74 0.49 -0.24 16.81
N MET A 75 1.23 -1.20 17.35
CA MET A 75 0.71 -2.22 18.27
C MET A 75 0.23 -1.62 19.59
N TYR A 76 0.91 -0.60 20.14
CA TYR A 76 0.46 0.12 21.34
C TYR A 76 -0.93 0.73 21.13
N ARG A 77 -1.18 1.35 19.97
CA ARG A 77 -2.50 1.90 19.62
C ARG A 77 -3.54 0.80 19.40
N ALA A 78 -3.14 -0.29 18.77
CA ALA A 78 -4.01 -1.42 18.44
C ALA A 78 -4.46 -2.20 19.68
N THR A 79 -3.56 -2.40 20.64
CA THR A 79 -3.83 -3.12 21.91
C THR A 79 -4.59 -2.27 22.91
N GLY A 80 -4.46 -0.93 22.84
CA GLY A 80 -5.06 -0.03 23.81
C GLY A 80 -4.49 -0.17 25.22
N GLN A 81 -3.30 -0.77 25.37
CA GLN A 81 -2.66 -0.95 26.67
C GLN A 81 -2.47 0.39 27.41
N SER A 82 -2.63 0.38 28.73
CA SER A 82 -2.53 1.60 29.54
C SER A 82 -1.08 2.12 29.65
N HIS A 83 -0.10 1.22 29.68
CA HIS A 83 1.31 1.59 29.81
C HIS A 83 1.93 1.86 28.45
N LYS A 84 2.51 3.05 28.26
CA LYS A 84 3.18 3.42 27.02
C LYS A 84 4.60 2.84 26.97
N PRO A 85 4.94 2.02 25.96
CA PRO A 85 6.29 1.49 25.77
C PRO A 85 7.32 2.61 25.58
N VAL A 86 8.46 2.52 26.25
CA VAL A 86 9.52 3.54 26.19
C VAL A 86 10.71 3.01 25.40
N PRO A 87 11.12 3.67 24.30
CA PRO A 87 12.28 3.22 23.52
C PRO A 87 13.56 3.24 24.36
N PRO A 88 14.47 2.25 24.23
CA PRO A 88 15.72 2.18 24.99
C PRO A 88 16.58 3.44 24.87
N THR A 89 16.56 4.08 23.69
CA THR A 89 17.29 5.33 23.39
C THR A 89 16.77 6.54 24.19
N GLN A 90 15.52 6.52 24.65
CA GLN A 90 14.96 7.56 25.53
C GLN A 90 15.30 7.32 27.01
N VAL A 91 15.49 6.07 27.43
CA VAL A 91 15.81 5.73 28.82
C VAL A 91 17.21 6.24 29.22
N GLN A 92 18.18 6.24 28.29
CA GLN A 92 19.49 6.86 28.52
C GLN A 92 19.43 8.39 28.71
N LYS A 93 18.47 9.07 28.07
CA LYS A 93 18.25 10.52 28.24
C LYS A 93 17.44 10.87 29.48
N LEU A 94 16.54 10.00 29.95
CA LEU A 94 15.79 10.23 31.20
C LEU A 94 16.66 10.16 32.45
N ASN A 95 17.73 9.35 32.42
CA ASN A 95 18.70 9.25 33.51
C ASN A 95 19.74 10.39 33.52
N SER A 96 19.80 11.20 32.46
CA SER A 96 20.74 12.30 32.29
C SER A 96 19.95 13.61 32.24
N ARG A 97 19.72 14.26 33.38
CA ARG A 97 19.10 15.60 33.41
C ARG A 97 19.93 16.59 32.57
N GLY A 98 19.32 17.12 31.51
CA GLY A 98 19.73 18.36 30.84
C GLY A 98 20.17 18.18 29.39
N GLY A 99 19.30 18.53 28.44
CA GLY A 99 19.70 18.72 27.04
C GLY A 99 18.62 18.38 26.01
N THR A 100 17.92 19.41 25.54
CA THR A 100 17.19 19.53 24.26
C THR A 100 16.54 18.26 23.70
N ALA A 101 15.22 18.14 23.92
CA ALA A 101 14.36 17.23 23.18
C ALA A 101 14.40 17.56 21.66
N PRO A 102 14.60 16.57 20.78
CA PRO A 102 14.16 16.72 19.40
C PRO A 102 12.63 16.65 19.42
N GLN A 103 12.01 17.72 18.93
CA GLN A 103 10.57 17.88 18.77
C GLN A 103 10.02 16.73 17.89
N LEU A 104 9.28 15.80 18.50
CA LEU A 104 8.60 14.68 17.84
C LEU A 104 7.24 15.09 17.23
N ASP A 105 6.96 16.39 17.14
CA ASP A 105 5.75 16.95 16.51
C ASP A 105 5.92 17.24 15.01
N ALA A 106 6.94 16.67 14.37
CA ALA A 106 7.08 16.76 12.92
C ALA A 106 5.90 16.03 12.24
N PRO A 107 5.12 16.69 11.37
CA PRO A 107 4.04 16.03 10.64
C PRO A 107 4.59 14.83 9.87
N ILE A 108 3.80 13.76 9.79
CA ILE A 108 4.16 12.47 9.14
C ILE A 108 4.77 12.68 7.73
N SER A 109 4.39 13.77 7.04
CA SER A 109 4.96 14.17 5.75
C SER A 109 6.48 14.44 5.78
N GLN A 110 7.01 15.03 6.86
CA GLN A 110 8.46 15.24 7.02
C GLN A 110 9.21 13.92 7.21
N PHE A 111 8.56 12.91 7.80
CA PHE A 111 9.15 11.58 7.99
C PHE A 111 9.31 10.81 6.67
N TYR A 112 8.32 10.89 5.77
CA TYR A 112 8.42 10.31 4.42
C TYR A 112 9.49 10.99 3.56
N ALA A 113 9.63 12.31 3.69
CA ALA A 113 10.66 13.08 3.01
C ALA A 113 12.07 12.60 3.42
N ASP A 114 12.35 12.52 4.73
CA ASP A 114 13.64 12.04 5.26
C ASP A 114 13.96 10.59 4.87
N ARG A 115 12.94 9.72 4.79
CA ARG A 115 13.11 8.34 4.33
C ARG A 115 13.49 8.27 2.86
N ALA A 116 12.86 9.09 2.02
CA ALA A 116 13.17 9.11 0.59
C ALA A 116 14.61 9.58 0.30
N GLN A 117 15.12 10.55 1.06
CA GLN A 117 16.51 11.02 0.94
C GLN A 117 17.52 9.90 1.25
N LYS A 118 17.29 9.10 2.31
CA LYS A 118 18.17 7.97 2.68
C LYS A 118 18.27 6.88 1.62
N HIS A 119 17.29 6.77 0.74
CA HIS A 119 17.26 5.77 -0.35
C HIS A 119 17.78 6.32 -1.69
N GLY A 120 18.38 7.52 -1.71
CA GLY A 120 18.91 8.13 -2.93
C GLY A 120 17.82 8.62 -3.89
N MET A 121 16.62 8.94 -3.38
CA MET A 121 15.51 9.41 -4.22
C MET A 121 15.52 10.92 -4.48
N ASP A 122 16.54 11.65 -3.99
CA ASP A 122 16.64 13.11 -4.12
C ASP A 122 16.62 13.58 -5.57
N GLU A 123 17.24 12.83 -6.48
CA GLU A 123 17.23 13.16 -7.91
C GLU A 123 15.81 13.10 -8.49
N PHE A 124 15.01 12.11 -8.11
CA PHE A 124 13.63 11.97 -8.59
C PHE A 124 12.68 13.01 -7.97
N ILE A 125 12.90 13.37 -6.71
CA ILE A 125 12.08 14.38 -6.01
C ILE A 125 12.36 15.78 -6.54
N SER A 126 13.62 16.08 -6.86
CA SER A 126 14.05 17.39 -7.38
C SER A 126 13.91 17.53 -8.89
N ALA A 127 13.67 16.43 -9.61
CA ALA A 127 13.49 16.45 -11.05
C ALA A 127 12.27 17.29 -11.46
N ASN A 128 12.45 18.13 -12.48
CA ASN A 128 11.35 18.90 -13.05
C ASN A 128 10.48 17.97 -13.93
N PRO A 129 9.20 17.72 -13.58
CA PRO A 129 8.36 16.80 -14.34
C PRO A 129 8.21 17.20 -15.81
N CYS A 130 8.22 18.50 -16.12
CA CYS A 130 8.04 19.00 -17.49
C CYS A 130 9.16 18.59 -18.47
N ASN A 131 10.29 18.07 -17.97
CA ASN A 131 11.42 17.68 -18.80
C ASN A 131 11.36 16.22 -19.28
N PHE A 132 10.32 15.47 -18.89
CA PHE A 132 10.21 14.05 -19.21
C PHE A 132 9.19 13.78 -20.32
N ASP A 133 9.44 12.72 -21.09
CA ASP A 133 8.43 12.15 -21.97
C ASP A 133 7.41 11.35 -21.14
N HIS A 134 6.35 12.05 -20.75
CA HIS A 134 5.28 11.45 -19.99
C HIS A 134 4.49 10.39 -20.75
N GLY A 135 4.52 10.36 -22.09
CA GLY A 135 3.88 9.32 -22.88
C GLY A 135 4.57 7.98 -22.67
N SER A 136 5.90 7.94 -22.83
CA SER A 136 6.72 6.73 -22.62
C SER A 136 6.73 6.30 -21.14
N LEU A 137 6.84 7.25 -20.21
CA LEU A 137 6.79 6.94 -18.78
C LEU A 137 5.44 6.36 -18.37
N PHE A 138 4.34 6.90 -18.91
CA PHE A 138 3.01 6.38 -18.65
C PHE A 138 2.85 4.95 -19.16
N GLU A 139 3.30 4.67 -20.38
CA GLU A 139 3.28 3.33 -20.95
C GLU A 139 4.05 2.34 -20.06
N LEU A 140 5.25 2.72 -19.59
CA LEU A 140 6.02 1.91 -18.66
C LEU A 140 5.25 1.63 -17.36
N VAL A 141 4.67 2.65 -16.73
CA VAL A 141 3.91 2.50 -15.48
C VAL A 141 2.67 1.63 -15.69
N GLN A 142 1.94 1.83 -16.78
CA GLN A 142 0.76 1.04 -17.13
C GLN A 142 1.13 -0.43 -17.34
N ARG A 143 2.20 -0.69 -18.10
CA ARG A 143 2.70 -2.03 -18.41
C ARG A 143 3.11 -2.78 -17.14
N LEU A 144 3.89 -2.15 -16.27
CA LEU A 144 4.28 -2.72 -14.98
C LEU A 144 3.08 -2.96 -14.05
N THR A 145 2.09 -2.07 -14.08
CA THR A 145 0.85 -2.23 -13.31
C THR A 145 0.07 -3.45 -13.80
N LEU A 146 0.01 -3.67 -15.12
CA LEU A 146 -0.64 -4.82 -15.73
C LEU A 146 0.09 -6.12 -15.39
N ASP A 147 1.42 -6.13 -15.49
CA ASP A 147 2.24 -7.30 -15.13
C ASP A 147 2.03 -7.67 -13.67
N HIS A 148 2.03 -6.69 -12.76
CA HIS A 148 1.72 -6.93 -11.36
C HIS A 148 0.33 -7.55 -11.17
N ARG A 149 -0.67 -7.04 -11.91
CA ARG A 149 -2.05 -7.53 -11.81
C ARG A 149 -2.23 -8.95 -12.34
N LEU A 150 -1.61 -9.27 -13.47
CA LEU A 150 -1.71 -10.59 -14.08
C LEU A 150 -0.94 -11.67 -13.31
N ASN A 151 0.00 -11.27 -12.45
CA ASN A 151 0.69 -12.17 -11.53
C ASN A 151 -0.12 -12.50 -10.26
N ASP A 152 -1.26 -11.83 -10.04
CA ASP A 152 -2.19 -12.14 -8.94
C ASP A 152 -3.11 -13.31 -9.34
N SER A 153 -3.25 -14.28 -8.45
CA SER A 153 -3.44 -15.68 -8.81
C SER A 153 -4.68 -15.98 -9.67
N TYR A 154 -5.82 -15.27 -9.59
CA TYR A 154 -7.02 -15.66 -10.38
C TYR A 154 -8.06 -14.57 -10.72
N SER A 155 -7.86 -13.28 -10.42
CA SER A 155 -9.03 -12.37 -10.32
C SER A 155 -9.09 -11.20 -11.30
N CYS A 156 -7.98 -10.80 -11.92
CA CYS A 156 -8.00 -9.54 -12.67
C CYS A 156 -8.47 -9.69 -14.12
N LEU A 157 -8.15 -10.79 -14.82
CA LEU A 157 -8.44 -10.97 -16.26
C LEU A 157 -8.00 -9.76 -17.12
N GLY A 158 -6.92 -9.09 -16.71
CA GLY A 158 -6.45 -7.85 -17.30
C GLY A 158 -6.97 -6.58 -16.63
N TRP A 159 -8.11 -6.59 -15.92
CA TRP A 159 -8.68 -5.40 -15.28
C TRP A 159 -7.80 -4.82 -14.17
N PHE A 160 -7.53 -3.52 -14.27
CA PHE A 160 -6.99 -2.73 -13.17
C PHE A 160 -8.00 -2.61 -12.01
N SER A 161 -7.50 -2.53 -10.78
CA SER A 161 -8.34 -2.21 -9.64
C SER A 161 -8.80 -0.74 -9.68
N PRO A 162 -9.89 -0.36 -8.98
CA PRO A 162 -10.34 1.04 -8.93
C PRO A 162 -9.23 2.02 -8.50
N GLY A 163 -8.38 1.64 -7.55
CA GLY A 163 -7.25 2.46 -7.11
C GLY A 163 -6.17 2.63 -8.17
N GLN A 164 -5.88 1.58 -8.94
CA GLN A 164 -4.93 1.66 -10.06
C GLN A 164 -5.47 2.53 -11.20
N VAL A 165 -6.74 2.37 -11.54
CA VAL A 165 -7.41 3.23 -12.54
C VAL A 165 -7.32 4.69 -12.12
N PHE A 166 -7.64 4.99 -10.85
CA PHE A 166 -7.54 6.34 -10.31
C PHE A 166 -6.13 6.93 -10.44
N VAL A 167 -5.09 6.18 -10.08
CA VAL A 167 -3.70 6.66 -10.19
C VAL A 167 -3.30 6.92 -11.63
N LEU A 168 -3.67 6.03 -12.56
CA LEU A 168 -3.39 6.20 -13.99
C LEU A 168 -4.15 7.42 -14.57
N ASP A 169 -5.40 7.61 -14.16
CA ASP A 169 -6.22 8.77 -14.59
C ASP A 169 -5.64 10.09 -14.07
N GLU A 170 -5.23 10.12 -12.81
CA GLU A 170 -4.56 11.28 -12.20
C GLU A 170 -3.25 11.61 -12.92
N TYR A 171 -2.44 10.59 -13.27
CA TYR A 171 -1.23 10.81 -14.05
C TYR A 171 -1.55 11.44 -15.41
N CYS A 172 -2.52 10.89 -16.14
CA CYS A 172 -2.96 11.43 -17.42
C CYS A 172 -3.42 12.89 -17.32
N ALA A 173 -4.23 13.20 -16.29
CA ALA A 173 -4.74 14.54 -16.06
C ALA A 173 -3.63 15.55 -15.74
N ARG A 174 -2.64 15.15 -14.93
CA ARG A 174 -1.54 16.03 -14.51
C ARG A 174 -0.53 16.31 -15.62
N TYR A 175 -0.23 15.28 -16.41
CA TYR A 175 0.87 15.34 -17.38
C TYR A 175 0.41 15.37 -18.84
N GLY A 176 -0.90 15.47 -19.08
CA GLY A 176 -1.47 15.64 -20.41
C GLY A 176 -1.40 14.39 -21.30
N VAL A 177 -1.25 13.20 -20.71
CA VAL A 177 -1.29 11.95 -21.48
C VAL A 177 -2.72 11.69 -21.95
N ARG A 178 -2.91 11.55 -23.27
CA ARG A 178 -4.24 11.40 -23.86
C ARG A 178 -4.82 10.03 -23.53
N GLY A 179 -6.12 9.97 -23.20
CA GLY A 179 -6.81 8.70 -22.94
C GLY A 179 -6.72 7.71 -24.11
N CYS A 180 -6.72 8.18 -25.36
CA CYS A 180 -6.57 7.31 -26.52
C CYS A 180 -5.19 6.64 -26.56
N HIS A 181 -4.11 7.36 -26.21
CA HIS A 181 -2.76 6.79 -26.08
C HIS A 181 -2.75 5.67 -25.04
N ARG A 182 -3.31 5.94 -23.84
CA ARG A 182 -3.47 4.94 -22.79
C ARG A 182 -4.16 3.67 -23.27
N HIS A 183 -5.30 3.81 -23.96
CA HIS A 183 -6.07 2.63 -24.41
C HIS A 183 -5.38 1.88 -25.55
N LEU A 184 -4.62 2.56 -26.42
CA LEU A 184 -3.82 1.89 -27.46
C LEU A 184 -2.67 1.08 -26.87
N CYS A 185 -1.87 1.68 -25.97
CA CYS A 185 -0.82 0.96 -25.24
C CYS A 185 -1.43 -0.23 -24.48
N TYR A 186 -2.56 -0.02 -23.80
CA TYR A 186 -3.25 -1.07 -23.08
C TYR A 186 -3.70 -2.23 -23.97
N LEU A 187 -4.28 -1.94 -25.13
CA LEU A 187 -4.72 -2.95 -26.08
C LEU A 187 -3.54 -3.77 -26.60
N SER A 188 -2.46 -3.09 -27.01
CA SER A 188 -1.23 -3.76 -27.44
C SER A 188 -0.73 -4.71 -26.37
N ASP A 189 -0.68 -4.20 -25.14
CA ASP A 189 -0.25 -4.94 -23.97
C ASP A 189 -1.15 -6.17 -23.69
N LEU A 190 -2.46 -5.99 -23.64
CA LEU A 190 -3.43 -7.05 -23.36
C LEU A 190 -3.42 -8.13 -24.44
N LEU A 191 -3.31 -7.74 -25.71
CA LEU A 191 -3.25 -8.68 -26.84
C LEU A 191 -1.98 -9.51 -26.78
N GLU A 192 -0.82 -8.90 -26.49
CA GLU A 192 0.44 -9.63 -26.33
C GLU A 192 0.37 -10.66 -25.21
N ARG A 193 -0.22 -10.32 -24.05
CA ARG A 193 -0.39 -11.31 -22.97
C ARG A 193 -1.40 -12.40 -23.34
N ALA A 194 -2.47 -12.06 -24.05
CA ALA A 194 -3.44 -13.05 -24.53
C ALA A 194 -2.79 -14.05 -25.51
N GLU A 195 -1.96 -13.57 -26.44
CA GLU A 195 -1.18 -14.42 -27.35
C GLU A 195 -0.20 -15.33 -26.59
N ASN A 196 0.38 -14.83 -25.50
CA ASN A 196 1.23 -15.58 -24.59
C ASN A 196 0.47 -16.52 -23.62
N GLY A 197 -0.85 -16.67 -23.78
CA GLY A 197 -1.68 -17.61 -23.02
C GLY A 197 -2.24 -17.08 -21.71
N ALA A 198 -2.13 -15.79 -21.41
CA ALA A 198 -2.82 -15.19 -20.27
C ALA A 198 -4.33 -15.10 -20.54
N MET A 199 -5.13 -15.39 -19.52
CA MET A 199 -6.58 -15.22 -19.59
C MET A 199 -6.93 -13.73 -19.48
N ILE A 200 -7.42 -13.15 -20.57
CA ILE A 200 -7.85 -11.75 -20.66
C ILE A 200 -9.36 -11.70 -20.91
N ASP A 201 -10.07 -10.81 -20.22
CA ASP A 201 -11.50 -10.60 -20.44
C ASP A 201 -11.75 -9.96 -21.82
N PRO A 202 -12.50 -10.61 -22.74
CA PRO A 202 -12.80 -10.03 -24.05
C PRO A 202 -13.59 -8.72 -23.95
N THR A 203 -14.38 -8.53 -22.88
CA THR A 203 -15.12 -7.28 -22.62
C THR A 203 -14.18 -6.10 -22.46
N LEU A 204 -13.04 -6.30 -21.80
CA LEU A 204 -12.00 -5.29 -21.59
C LEU A 204 -11.36 -4.85 -22.91
N LEU A 205 -11.07 -5.81 -23.79
CA LEU A 205 -10.55 -5.54 -25.14
C LEU A 205 -11.57 -4.72 -25.94
N HIS A 206 -12.84 -5.12 -25.93
CA HIS A 206 -13.90 -4.40 -26.61
C HIS A 206 -14.08 -2.98 -26.08
N TYR A 207 -14.06 -2.79 -24.76
CA TYR A 207 -14.15 -1.48 -24.13
C TYR A 207 -13.02 -0.55 -24.58
N SER A 208 -11.78 -1.03 -24.50
CA SER A 208 -10.61 -0.21 -24.89
C SER A 208 -10.60 0.08 -26.38
N PHE A 209 -10.98 -0.89 -27.22
CA PHE A 209 -11.12 -0.67 -28.67
C PHE A 209 -12.21 0.36 -28.98
N ALA A 210 -13.39 0.26 -28.35
CA ALA A 210 -14.48 1.19 -28.56
C ALA A 210 -14.10 2.62 -28.17
N PHE A 211 -13.30 2.78 -27.09
CA PHE A 211 -12.75 4.07 -26.69
C PHE A 211 -11.82 4.66 -27.76
N CYS A 212 -10.88 3.88 -28.29
CA CYS A 212 -10.00 4.34 -29.36
C CYS A 212 -10.78 4.63 -30.66
N ALA A 213 -11.74 3.79 -31.00
CA ALA A 213 -12.57 3.97 -32.19
C ALA A 213 -13.43 5.24 -32.10
N SER A 214 -14.03 5.54 -30.95
CA SER A 214 -14.81 6.77 -30.76
C SER A 214 -13.96 8.04 -30.86
N HIS A 215 -12.68 7.97 -30.45
CA HIS A 215 -11.74 9.06 -30.62
C HIS A 215 -11.47 9.39 -32.10
N VAL A 216 -11.34 8.37 -32.96
CA VAL A 216 -11.05 8.53 -34.39
C VAL A 216 -12.30 8.95 -35.17
N HIS A 217 -13.45 8.33 -34.89
CA HIS A 217 -14.66 8.52 -35.68
C HIS A 217 -15.57 9.66 -35.16
N GLY A 218 -15.24 10.24 -33.99
CA GLY A 218 -16.07 11.22 -33.31
C GLY A 218 -17.25 10.57 -32.58
N ASN A 219 -17.64 11.14 -31.44
CA ASN A 219 -18.73 10.63 -30.61
C ASN A 219 -20.10 10.77 -31.29
N ARG A 220 -20.54 9.77 -32.07
CA ARG A 220 -21.97 9.51 -32.26
C ARG A 220 -22.47 8.73 -31.04
N HIS A 221 -22.91 9.47 -30.02
CA HIS A 221 -23.74 9.02 -28.90
C HIS A 221 -23.61 7.54 -28.48
N GLN A 222 -22.59 7.23 -27.66
CA GLN A 222 -22.65 6.10 -26.74
C GLN A 222 -22.19 6.55 -25.35
N ILE A 223 -22.96 7.49 -24.78
CA ILE A 223 -23.04 7.63 -23.32
C ILE A 223 -24.03 6.56 -22.87
N CYS A 224 -23.62 5.29 -22.88
CA CYS A 224 -24.34 4.26 -22.15
C CYS A 224 -23.90 4.35 -20.69
N GLN A 225 -24.78 4.96 -19.91
CA GLN A 225 -24.93 4.83 -18.47
C GLN A 225 -24.27 3.55 -17.91
N HIS A 226 -23.16 3.70 -17.20
CA HIS A 226 -22.69 2.68 -16.24
C HIS A 226 -22.00 3.33 -15.02
N HIS A 227 -22.56 4.45 -14.57
CA HIS A 227 -22.49 4.89 -13.18
C HIS A 227 -23.84 4.67 -12.53
N SER A 228 -24.14 3.41 -12.22
CA SER A 228 -25.21 3.04 -11.30
C SER A 228 -24.82 1.71 -10.66
N GLN A 229 -24.37 1.78 -9.41
CA GLN A 229 -24.28 0.65 -8.49
C GLN A 229 -25.65 -0.04 -8.34
N PRO A 230 -25.68 -1.30 -7.89
CA PRO A 230 -26.93 -2.03 -7.71
C PRO A 230 -27.71 -1.45 -6.53
N SER A 231 -28.98 -1.10 -6.75
CA SER A 231 -29.92 -0.87 -5.65
C SER A 231 -30.34 -2.23 -5.09
N ALA A 232 -29.82 -2.55 -3.92
CA ALA A 232 -30.58 -3.34 -2.95
C ALA A 232 -31.72 -2.44 -2.44
N ASP A 233 -32.96 -2.91 -2.55
CA ASP A 233 -33.91 -2.97 -1.42
C ASP A 233 -35.22 -3.65 -1.85
N GLU A 234 -35.51 -4.73 -1.12
CA GLU A 234 -36.77 -5.38 -0.76
C GLU A 234 -38.08 -5.04 -1.51
N ALA A 235 -38.68 -6.05 -2.15
CA ALA A 235 -39.98 -6.66 -1.80
C ALA A 235 -40.34 -7.78 -2.79
#